data_AF-A0A9P5F173-F1
#
_entry.id   AF-A0A9P5F173-F1
#
_cell.length_a   1.000
_cell.length_b   1.000
_cell.length_c   1.000
_cell.angle_alpha   90.00
_cell.angle_beta   90.00
_cell.angle_gamma   90.00
#
_symmetry.space_group_name_H-M   'P 1'
#
loop_
_entity.id
_entity.type
_entity.pdbx_description
1 polymer ?
#
loop_
_entity_poly.entity_id
_entity_poly.type
_entity_poly.pdbx_seq_one_letter_code
_entity_poly.pdbx_strand_id
1 'polypeptide(L)'
;MADARTQKAKDRLLAVAKVLQPPGSMPKAFIERLSACLVADPLLPRPNPSTSLWQEPPHPTLATVQSPNLPSYADFVVIGSGITGCSVTKSLLENEILGSGNNPSQVVVLEARNLCSGATGRNGGQLVSPVGHTFAGLVERFGKATAMEMA
;
A
#
# COMPACT_ATOMS: atom_id res chain seq x y z
N MET A 1 -2.99 -28.97 11.27
CA MET A 1 -2.32 -27.91 12.06
C MET A 1 -2.34 -26.64 11.23
N ALA A 2 -3.00 -25.57 11.70
CA ALA A 2 -3.06 -24.31 10.96
C ALA A 2 -1.69 -23.61 10.96
N ASP A 3 -1.27 -23.07 9.80
CA ASP A 3 0.01 -22.38 9.61
C ASP A 3 0.14 -21.18 10.57
N ALA A 4 1.26 -21.11 11.30
CA ALA A 4 1.58 -20.03 12.24
C ALA A 4 1.50 -18.63 11.60
N ARG A 5 1.69 -18.53 10.27
CA ARG A 5 1.51 -17.29 9.51
C ARG A 5 0.04 -16.87 9.41
N THR A 6 -0.87 -17.82 9.24
CA THR A 6 -2.31 -17.58 9.22
C THR A 6 -2.82 -17.13 10.59
N GLN A 7 -2.25 -17.67 11.67
CA GLN A 7 -2.59 -17.26 13.03
C GLN A 7 -2.17 -15.80 13.30
N LYS A 8 -0.95 -15.42 12.91
CA LYS A 8 -0.43 -14.06 13.09
C LYS A 8 -1.22 -13.00 12.29
N ALA A 9 -1.71 -13.36 11.10
CA ALA A 9 -2.59 -12.50 10.31
C ALA A 9 -3.96 -12.31 11.00
N LYS A 10 -4.55 -13.39 11.52
CA LYS A 10 -5.79 -13.33 12.31
C LYS A 10 -5.64 -12.47 13.57
N ASP A 11 -4.54 -12.60 14.29
CA ASP A 11 -4.30 -11.85 15.53
C ASP A 11 -4.19 -10.33 15.26
N ARG A 12 -3.51 -9.94 14.17
CA ARG A 12 -3.41 -8.54 13.73
C ARG A 12 -4.77 -7.96 13.33
N LEU A 13 -5.58 -8.75 12.63
CA LEU A 13 -6.93 -8.36 12.22
C LEU A 13 -7.88 -8.23 13.43
N LEU A 14 -7.76 -9.12 14.42
CA LEU A 14 -8.50 -9.03 15.67
C LEU A 14 -8.12 -7.76 16.46
N ALA A 15 -6.84 -7.39 16.45
CA ALA A 15 -6.37 -6.16 17.09
C ALA A 15 -6.93 -4.91 16.40
N VAL A 16 -6.96 -4.86 15.07
CA VAL A 16 -7.58 -3.76 14.32
C VAL A 16 -9.09 -3.68 14.58
N ALA A 17 -9.79 -4.83 14.62
CA ALA A 17 -11.22 -4.87 14.93
C ALA A 17 -11.54 -4.41 16.36
N LYS A 18 -10.65 -4.67 17.33
CA LYS A 18 -10.76 -4.19 18.72
C LYS A 18 -10.53 -2.68 18.84
N VAL A 19 -9.63 -2.12 18.02
CA VAL A 19 -9.34 -0.67 18.00
C VAL A 19 -10.50 0.14 17.39
N LEU A 20 -11.33 -0.49 16.55
CA LEU A 20 -12.45 0.17 15.85
C LEU A 20 -13.78 0.22 16.64
N GLN A 21 -13.86 -0.19 17.91
CA GLN A 21 -15.12 -0.19 18.67
C GLN A 21 -15.22 0.90 19.76
N PRO A 22 -16.25 1.76 19.73
CA PRO A 22 -16.91 2.31 20.93
C PRO A 22 -17.92 1.29 21.52
N PRO A 23 -18.49 1.51 22.72
CA PRO A 23 -19.01 0.46 23.59
C PRO A 23 -20.31 -0.16 23.06
N GLY A 24 -20.18 -1.33 22.44
CA GLY A 24 -21.28 -2.19 22.01
C GLY A 24 -20.73 -3.34 21.20
N SER A 25 -21.03 -4.58 21.60
CA SER A 25 -20.55 -5.76 20.87
C SER A 25 -21.09 -5.71 19.43
N MET A 26 -20.20 -5.64 18.43
CA MET A 26 -20.59 -5.76 17.03
C MET A 26 -21.45 -7.03 16.82
N PRO A 27 -22.54 -6.97 16.04
CA PRO A 27 -23.41 -8.12 15.81
C PRO A 27 -22.62 -9.34 15.31
N LYS A 28 -22.91 -10.54 15.84
CA LYS A 28 -22.22 -11.79 15.48
C LYS A 28 -22.15 -12.00 13.96
N ALA A 29 -23.27 -11.76 13.26
CA ALA A 29 -23.35 -11.88 11.81
C ALA A 29 -22.42 -10.90 11.06
N PHE A 30 -22.13 -9.72 11.64
CA PHE A 30 -21.18 -8.78 11.07
C PHE A 30 -19.75 -9.30 11.21
N ILE A 31 -19.38 -9.81 12.40
CA ILE A 31 -18.07 -10.41 12.65
C ILE A 31 -17.82 -11.62 11.74
N GLU A 32 -18.83 -12.47 11.54
CA GLU A 32 -18.72 -13.63 10.65
C GLU A 32 -18.50 -13.20 9.19
N ARG A 33 -19.25 -12.21 8.68
CA ARG A 33 -19.03 -11.65 7.34
C ARG A 33 -17.66 -11.01 7.20
N LEU A 34 -17.26 -10.20 8.17
CA LEU A 34 -15.94 -9.56 8.17
C LEU A 34 -14.84 -10.63 8.13
N SER A 35 -14.93 -11.65 8.98
CA SER A 35 -13.95 -12.74 9.01
C SER A 35 -13.92 -13.51 7.69
N ALA A 36 -15.07 -13.72 7.04
CA ALA A 36 -15.14 -14.36 5.73
C ALA A 36 -14.47 -13.51 4.64
N CYS A 37 -14.76 -12.20 4.61
CA CYS A 37 -14.12 -11.27 3.66
C CYS A 37 -12.60 -11.19 3.85
N LEU A 38 -12.12 -11.28 5.10
CA LEU A 38 -10.69 -11.20 5.42
C LEU A 38 -9.88 -12.41 4.97
N VAL A 39 -10.51 -13.58 4.83
CA VAL A 39 -9.84 -14.82 4.37
C VAL A 39 -10.14 -15.16 2.92
N ALA A 40 -11.09 -14.48 2.29
CA ALA A 40 -11.40 -14.66 0.89
C ALA A 40 -10.25 -14.18 0.00
N ASP A 41 -10.08 -14.83 -1.15
CA ASP A 41 -9.22 -14.33 -2.21
C ASP A 41 -9.69 -12.93 -2.63
N PRO A 42 -8.81 -11.90 -2.62
CA PRO A 42 -9.18 -10.55 -3.06
C PRO A 42 -9.57 -10.49 -4.55
N LEU A 43 -9.35 -11.56 -5.31
CA LEU A 43 -9.54 -11.67 -6.75
C LEU A 43 -8.71 -10.64 -7.52
N LEU A 44 -8.85 -10.66 -8.84
CA LEU A 44 -8.27 -9.62 -9.70
C LEU A 44 -8.98 -8.27 -9.49
N PRO A 45 -8.32 -7.14 -9.83
CA PRO A 45 -8.97 -5.84 -9.83
C PRO A 45 -10.29 -5.86 -10.60
N ARG A 46 -11.31 -5.18 -10.05
CA ARG A 46 -12.63 -5.08 -10.69
C ARG A 46 -12.51 -4.50 -12.11
N PRO A 47 -13.26 -5.03 -13.09
CA PRO A 47 -13.37 -4.40 -14.40
C PRO A 47 -14.05 -3.03 -14.25
N ASN A 48 -13.69 -2.08 -15.13
CA ASN A 48 -14.28 -0.73 -15.21
C ASN A 48 -14.24 0.04 -13.87
N PRO A 49 -13.05 0.29 -13.29
CA PRO A 49 -12.95 1.09 -12.06
C PRO A 49 -13.38 2.54 -12.32
N SER A 50 -13.79 3.26 -11.27
CA SER A 50 -14.01 4.71 -11.37
C SER A 50 -12.73 5.45 -11.77
N THR A 51 -12.88 6.50 -12.56
CA THR A 51 -11.78 7.41 -12.90
C THR A 51 -11.40 8.24 -11.68
N SER A 52 -10.10 8.34 -11.43
CA SER A 52 -9.54 9.21 -10.40
C SER A 52 -9.58 10.67 -10.86
N LEU A 53 -10.04 11.60 -10.03
CA LEU A 53 -9.97 13.04 -10.31
C LEU A 53 -8.53 13.51 -10.59
N TRP A 54 -7.54 12.99 -9.86
CA TRP A 54 -6.12 13.31 -10.06
C TRP A 54 -5.54 12.81 -11.39
N GLN A 55 -6.28 11.99 -12.13
CA GLN A 55 -5.87 11.40 -13.40
C GLN A 55 -6.76 11.86 -14.55
N GLU A 56 -7.57 12.90 -14.33
CA GLU A 56 -8.42 13.51 -15.34
C GLU A 56 -7.98 14.97 -15.55
N PRO A 57 -7.42 15.31 -16.73
CA PRO A 57 -7.15 14.42 -17.87
C PRO A 57 -5.99 13.46 -17.62
N PRO A 58 -5.92 12.32 -18.33
CA PRO A 58 -4.80 11.40 -18.20
C PRO A 58 -3.50 12.05 -18.65
N HIS A 59 -2.39 11.75 -17.95
CA HIS A 59 -1.08 12.24 -18.37
C HIS A 59 -0.75 11.75 -19.79
N PRO A 60 -0.40 12.64 -20.73
CA PRO A 60 -0.38 12.33 -22.16
C PRO A 60 0.59 11.22 -22.54
N THR A 61 1.67 11.03 -21.78
CA THR A 61 2.72 10.06 -22.08
C THR A 61 2.92 8.97 -21.03
N LEU A 62 2.37 9.13 -19.82
CA LEU A 62 2.67 8.25 -18.68
C LEU A 62 1.48 7.40 -18.26
N ALA A 63 0.24 7.87 -18.49
CA ALA A 63 -0.94 7.17 -17.97
C ALA A 63 -1.02 5.70 -18.45
N THR A 64 -0.64 5.46 -19.70
CA THR A 64 -0.78 4.16 -20.40
C THR A 64 0.55 3.61 -20.94
N VAL A 65 1.68 4.16 -20.47
CA VAL A 65 3.00 3.71 -20.91
C VAL A 65 3.22 2.25 -20.53
N GLN A 66 3.75 1.48 -21.48
CA GLN A 66 4.06 0.06 -21.30
C GLN A 66 5.23 -0.33 -22.20
N SER A 67 6.03 -1.29 -21.76
CA SER A 67 7.03 -1.90 -22.64
C SER A 67 6.34 -2.73 -23.73
N PRO A 68 6.91 -2.84 -24.94
CA PRO A 68 6.29 -3.59 -26.02
C PRO A 68 6.21 -5.10 -25.72
N ASN A 69 7.13 -5.61 -24.91
CA ASN A 69 7.18 -7.00 -24.48
C ASN A 69 7.50 -7.05 -22.98
N LEU A 70 7.07 -8.13 -22.32
CA LEU A 70 7.51 -8.47 -20.98
C LEU A 70 8.87 -9.19 -21.06
N PRO A 71 9.92 -8.71 -20.37
CA PRO A 71 11.19 -9.42 -20.32
C PRO A 71 11.05 -10.82 -19.71
N SER A 72 11.85 -11.77 -20.20
CA SER A 72 11.92 -13.14 -19.63
C SER A 72 12.68 -13.19 -18.30
N TYR A 73 13.44 -12.15 -17.98
CA TYR A 73 14.25 -12.00 -16.79
C TYR A 73 14.08 -10.59 -16.20
N ALA A 74 14.19 -10.48 -14.88
CA ALA A 74 14.37 -9.24 -14.15
C ALA A 74 15.04 -9.54 -12.81
N ASP A 75 15.96 -8.68 -12.37
CA ASP A 75 16.55 -8.78 -11.03
C ASP A 75 15.52 -8.42 -9.96
N PHE A 76 14.64 -7.46 -10.26
CA PHE A 76 13.57 -7.02 -9.37
C PHE A 76 12.24 -6.89 -10.11
N VAL A 77 11.18 -7.45 -9.51
CA VAL A 77 9.79 -7.29 -9.97
C VAL A 77 8.99 -6.55 -8.89
N VAL A 78 8.46 -5.38 -9.25
CA VAL A 78 7.60 -4.57 -8.40
C VAL A 78 6.16 -4.72 -8.87
N ILE A 79 5.28 -5.22 -8.01
CA ILE A 79 3.87 -5.42 -8.32
C ILE A 79 3.06 -4.22 -7.80
N GLY A 80 2.51 -3.45 -8.73
CA GLY A 80 1.73 -2.25 -8.48
C GLY A 80 2.57 -0.97 -8.57
N SER A 81 2.04 0.02 -9.29
CA SER A 81 2.66 1.33 -9.52
C SER A 81 2.16 2.40 -8.54
N GLY A 82 1.66 2.01 -7.36
CA GLY A 82 1.31 2.97 -6.31
C GLY A 82 2.56 3.68 -5.77
N ILE A 83 2.35 4.66 -4.88
CA ILE A 83 3.44 5.44 -4.27
C ILE A 83 4.56 4.56 -3.71
N THR A 84 4.22 3.46 -3.02
CA THR A 84 5.20 2.50 -2.50
C THR A 84 5.99 1.83 -3.62
N GLY A 85 5.32 1.33 -4.66
CA GLY A 85 5.99 0.68 -5.79
C GLY A 85 6.90 1.63 -6.55
N CYS A 86 6.44 2.86 -6.79
CA CYS A 86 7.24 3.92 -7.40
C CYS A 86 8.43 4.32 -6.51
N SER A 87 8.25 4.46 -5.20
CA SER A 87 9.34 4.77 -4.27
C SER A 87 10.41 3.68 -4.25
N VAL A 88 10.02 2.41 -4.19
CA VAL A 88 10.96 1.27 -4.25
C VAL A 88 11.70 1.27 -5.58
N THR A 89 10.98 1.41 -6.69
CA THR A 89 11.57 1.44 -8.03
C THR A 89 12.58 2.59 -8.15
N LYS A 90 12.22 3.79 -7.69
CA LYS A 90 13.11 4.95 -7.65
C LYS A 90 14.36 4.67 -6.83
N SER A 91 14.22 4.13 -5.61
CA SER A 91 15.36 3.80 -4.76
C SER A 91 16.30 2.75 -5.38
N LEU A 92 15.77 1.77 -6.12
CA LEU A 92 16.58 0.79 -6.85
C LEU A 92 17.36 1.44 -8.00
N LEU A 93 16.70 2.31 -8.78
CA LEU A 93 17.30 2.99 -9.93
C LEU A 93 18.32 4.07 -9.52
N GLU A 94 18.12 4.73 -8.38
CA GLU A 94 19.05 5.76 -7.89
C GLU A 94 20.21 5.19 -7.06
N ASN A 95 20.16 3.90 -6.72
CA ASN A 95 21.25 3.27 -5.99
C ASN A 95 22.49 3.14 -6.88
N GLU A 96 23.65 3.57 -6.39
CA GLU A 96 24.90 3.58 -7.18
C GLU A 96 25.35 2.20 -7.65
N ILE A 97 25.10 1.16 -6.83
CA ILE A 97 25.50 -0.22 -7.14
C ILE A 97 24.47 -0.86 -8.09
N LEU A 98 23.17 -0.68 -7.79
CA LEU A 98 22.10 -1.38 -8.50
C LEU A 98 21.63 -0.65 -9.75
N GLY A 99 21.62 0.68 -9.79
CA GLY A 99 21.04 1.46 -10.89
C GLY A 99 22.05 2.14 -11.80
N SER A 100 23.24 2.47 -11.28
CA SER A 100 24.24 3.28 -11.99
C SER A 100 25.63 2.63 -12.13
N GLY A 101 25.78 1.38 -11.68
CA GLY A 101 27.04 0.64 -11.75
C GLY A 101 27.36 0.12 -13.15
N ASN A 102 28.48 -0.60 -13.29
CA ASN A 102 28.91 -1.19 -14.57
C ASN A 102 27.94 -2.24 -15.14
N ASN A 103 27.04 -2.77 -14.30
CA ASN A 103 26.00 -3.71 -14.71
C ASN A 103 24.70 -3.40 -13.93
N PRO A 104 23.89 -2.44 -14.39
CA PRO A 104 22.69 -2.04 -13.67
C PRO A 104 21.65 -3.17 -13.66
N SER A 105 21.00 -3.34 -12.50
CA SER A 105 19.92 -4.28 -12.27
C SER A 105 18.69 -3.93 -13.10
N GLN A 106 18.07 -4.95 -13.67
CA GLN A 106 16.82 -4.84 -14.42
C GLN A 106 15.63 -4.83 -13.45
N VAL A 107 14.93 -3.69 -13.39
CA VAL A 107 13.72 -3.50 -12.59
C VAL A 107 12.49 -3.50 -13.50
N VAL A 108 11.51 -4.36 -13.21
CA VAL A 108 10.22 -4.43 -13.92
C VAL A 108 9.10 -4.04 -12.98
N VAL A 109 8.29 -3.06 -13.38
CA VAL A 109 7.06 -2.67 -12.67
C VAL A 109 5.86 -3.24 -13.41
N LEU A 110 5.03 -4.02 -12.71
CA LEU A 110 3.80 -4.58 -13.24
C LEU A 110 2.60 -3.82 -12.67
N GLU A 111 1.78 -3.23 -13.54
CA GLU A 111 0.54 -2.55 -13.16
C GLU A 111 -0.63 -3.20 -13.89
N ALA A 112 -1.72 -3.46 -13.18
CA ALA A 112 -2.90 -4.14 -13.73
C ALA A 112 -3.82 -3.20 -14.51
N ARG A 113 -3.59 -1.89 -14.41
CA ARG A 113 -4.40 -0.81 -15.00
C ARG A 113 -3.47 0.29 -15.55
N ASN A 114 -3.76 1.55 -15.27
CA ASN A 114 -2.92 2.70 -15.58
C ASN A 114 -1.97 3.01 -14.42
N LEU A 115 -0.83 3.66 -14.70
CA LEU A 115 0.14 4.04 -13.68
C LEU A 115 -0.53 4.81 -12.54
N CYS A 116 -0.15 4.53 -11.29
CA CYS A 116 -0.66 5.12 -10.06
C CYS A 116 -2.19 5.05 -9.87
N SER A 117 -2.93 4.32 -10.71
CA SER A 117 -4.40 4.33 -10.73
C SER A 117 -5.05 3.57 -9.57
N GLY A 118 -4.31 3.17 -8.54
CA GLY A 118 -4.80 2.50 -7.34
C GLY A 118 -5.25 3.48 -6.25
N ALA A 119 -4.88 3.17 -5.00
CA ALA A 119 -5.12 4.05 -3.86
C ALA A 119 -4.39 5.39 -4.01
N THR A 120 -3.20 5.39 -4.62
CA THR A 120 -2.41 6.60 -4.89
C THR A 120 -3.17 7.60 -5.74
N GLY A 121 -3.85 7.19 -6.82
CA GLY A 121 -4.72 8.09 -7.59
C GLY A 121 -6.03 8.44 -6.88
N ARG A 122 -6.40 7.87 -5.74
CA ARG A 122 -7.71 8.11 -5.09
C ARG A 122 -7.61 8.67 -3.68
N ASN A 123 -6.48 9.28 -3.35
CA ASN A 123 -6.28 9.91 -2.05
C ASN A 123 -6.83 11.36 -2.04
N GLY A 124 -6.91 11.99 -0.87
CA GLY A 124 -7.44 13.36 -0.71
C GLY A 124 -6.45 14.48 -1.04
N GLY A 125 -5.22 14.16 -1.46
CA GLY A 125 -4.16 15.09 -1.82
C GLY A 125 -3.35 15.62 -0.65
N GLN A 126 -3.64 15.20 0.58
CA GLN A 126 -2.92 15.70 1.76
C GLN A 126 -1.57 15.00 1.92
N LEU A 127 -0.49 15.77 1.84
CA LEU A 127 0.85 15.37 2.28
C LEU A 127 1.12 15.99 3.64
N VAL A 128 0.55 15.38 4.69
CA VAL A 128 0.62 15.89 6.06
C VAL A 128 1.18 14.85 7.00
N SER A 129 1.98 15.29 7.97
CA SER A 129 2.37 14.45 9.09
C SER A 129 1.15 14.25 10.01
N PRO A 130 0.83 13.01 10.42
CA PRO A 130 -0.28 12.77 11.35
C PRO A 130 -0.02 13.32 12.76
N VAL A 131 1.18 13.81 12.98
CA VAL A 131 1.73 14.14 14.30
C VAL A 131 0.89 15.16 15.05
N GLY A 132 0.32 16.17 14.37
CA GLY A 132 -0.55 17.14 15.03
C GLY A 132 -1.75 16.49 15.73
N HIS A 133 -2.31 15.40 15.20
CA HIS A 133 -3.46 14.71 15.80
C HIS A 133 -3.07 13.51 16.67
N THR A 134 -1.87 12.94 16.51
CA THR A 134 -1.40 11.81 17.33
C THR A 134 -0.53 12.23 18.50
N PHE A 135 -0.01 13.46 18.55
CA PHE A 135 0.99 13.89 19.54
C PHE A 135 0.51 13.68 20.98
N ALA A 136 -0.72 14.05 21.32
CA ALA A 136 -1.26 13.85 22.67
C ALA A 136 -1.27 12.37 23.09
N GLY A 137 -1.72 11.48 22.20
CA GLY A 137 -1.70 10.03 22.45
C GLY A 137 -0.28 9.44 22.47
N LEU A 138 0.65 9.98 21.69
CA LEU A 138 2.06 9.60 21.74
C LEU A 138 2.72 10.04 23.06
N VAL A 139 2.41 11.25 23.56
CA VAL A 139 2.88 11.73 24.87
C VAL A 139 2.35 10.85 26.00
N GLU A 140 1.07 10.50 25.98
CA GLU A 140 0.48 9.61 26.98
C GLU A 140 1.16 8.23 27.01
N ARG A 141 1.46 7.69 25.83
CA ARG A 141 1.98 6.32 25.70
C ARG A 141 3.49 6.19 25.86
N PHE A 142 4.26 7.21 25.47
CA PHE A 142 5.72 7.14 25.35
C PHE A 142 6.45 8.32 26.00
N GLY A 143 5.74 9.31 26.54
CA GLY A 143 6.33 10.50 27.12
C GLY A 143 6.71 11.57 26.08
N LYS A 144 6.85 12.82 26.55
CA LYS A 144 7.01 14.00 25.69
C LYS A 144 8.26 13.98 24.82
N ALA A 145 9.41 13.57 25.36
CA ALA A 145 10.67 13.56 24.63
C ALA A 145 10.60 12.63 23.41
N THR A 146 10.21 11.37 23.61
CA THR A 146 10.04 10.38 22.54
C THR A 146 8.94 10.77 21.56
N ALA A 147 7.83 11.34 22.04
CA ALA A 147 6.77 11.84 21.16
C ALA A 147 7.25 12.95 20.21
N MET A 148 8.22 13.79 20.62
CA MET A 148 8.80 14.83 19.76
C MET A 148 9.80 14.28 18.72
N GLU A 149 10.42 13.13 18.96
CA GLU A 149 11.30 12.48 17.96
C GLU A 149 10.49 11.73 16.89
N MET A 150 9.31 11.23 17.27
CA MET A 150 8.36 10.57 16.35
C MET A 150 7.51 11.56 15.56
N ALA A 151 7.62 12.86 15.89
CA ALA A 151 6.84 13.98 15.38
C ALA A 151 7.49 14.63 14.15
#